data_AF-F6PX18-F1
#
_entry.id   AF-F6PX18-F1
#
_cell.length_a   1.000
_cell.length_b   1.000
_cell.length_c   1.000
_cell.angle_alpha   90.00
_cell.angle_beta   90.00
_cell.angle_gamma   90.00
#
_symmetry.space_group_name_H-M   'P 1'
#
loop_
_entity.id
_entity.type
_entity.pdbx_description
1 polymer ?
#
loop_
_entity_poly.entity_id
_entity_poly.type
_entity_poly.pdbx_seq_one_letter_code
_entity_poly.pdbx_strand_id
1 'polypeptide(L)'
;TCTGVTGAPSNQCGGSASQNRNCRAPSCPAVWGNWRSWGGCQLDCTRTRQRSCTVGGRPTTSNRCSGSDSERRTCPGDCLSQEPPNGQPWVSWGSYSGYGLCTGTGTCGVGSQTRYRRCFYLGRPDSRIGNDYCTFTYPQTQASESRSCNRNPCPTQSTYTWTIWSSFSQCNSPPGSCQGMQTSSRTCINPVTQQQVGSVHCRPGVDTRTQSCNSCSTGSQPPTYGQWSNWGNCGVSCTRTRARCRTGSNCRLASDWDVDSESCNCNLQQCIGRC
;
A
#
# COMPACT_ATOMS: atom_id res chain seq x y z
N THR A 1 27.92 62.17 -31.68
CA THR A 1 29.39 62.27 -31.56
C THR A 1 29.75 63.74 -31.44
N CYS A 2 30.49 64.13 -30.41
CA CYS A 2 30.92 65.51 -30.20
C CYS A 2 32.27 65.72 -30.86
N THR A 3 32.34 66.67 -31.80
CA THR A 3 33.59 67.06 -32.48
C THR A 3 33.78 68.56 -32.34
N GLY A 4 35.00 68.98 -32.02
CA GLY A 4 35.37 70.39 -31.97
C GLY A 4 35.43 71.02 -33.37
N VAL A 5 35.70 72.33 -33.42
CA VAL A 5 35.75 73.13 -34.66
C VAL A 5 36.78 72.61 -35.67
N THR A 6 37.79 71.86 -35.21
CA THR A 6 38.82 71.21 -36.04
C THR A 6 38.48 69.78 -36.46
N GLY A 7 37.28 69.28 -36.15
CA GLY A 7 36.84 67.93 -36.47
C GLY A 7 37.38 66.83 -35.54
N ALA A 8 38.30 67.16 -34.61
CA ALA A 8 38.78 66.22 -33.61
C ALA A 8 37.69 65.92 -32.54
N PRO A 9 37.65 64.70 -31.99
CA PRO A 9 36.73 64.35 -30.90
C PRO A 9 36.91 65.32 -29.72
N SER A 10 35.81 65.94 -29.27
CA SER A 10 35.84 66.92 -28.18
C SER A 10 35.06 66.41 -26.97
N ASN A 11 35.54 66.73 -25.78
CA ASN A 11 34.88 66.47 -24.49
C ASN A 11 34.14 67.71 -23.92
N GLN A 12 34.08 68.80 -24.68
CA GLN A 12 33.48 70.08 -24.25
C GLN A 12 31.99 70.21 -24.59
N CYS A 13 31.36 69.23 -25.23
CA CYS A 13 29.92 69.27 -25.45
C CYS A 13 29.17 68.96 -24.15
N GLY A 14 28.39 69.92 -23.66
CA GLY A 14 27.42 69.68 -22.60
C GLY A 14 26.22 68.89 -23.14
N GLY A 15 26.04 67.65 -22.66
CA GLY A 15 24.90 66.79 -23.00
C GLY A 15 25.28 65.31 -22.97
N SER A 16 24.36 64.45 -22.54
CA SER A 16 24.56 63.01 -22.56
C SER A 16 24.59 62.50 -24.01
N ALA A 17 25.61 61.69 -24.35
CA ALA A 17 25.77 61.09 -25.68
C ALA A 17 24.67 60.08 -26.05
N SER A 18 23.80 59.75 -25.09
CA SER A 18 22.66 58.86 -25.27
C SER A 18 21.44 59.48 -24.58
N GLN A 19 20.33 59.55 -25.30
CA GLN A 19 19.05 59.99 -24.78
C GLN A 19 18.09 58.80 -24.77
N ASN A 20 17.63 58.41 -23.59
CA ASN A 20 16.62 57.36 -23.46
C ASN A 20 15.23 57.97 -23.52
N ARG A 21 14.38 57.43 -24.41
CA ARG A 21 12.95 57.71 -24.45
C ARG A 21 12.18 56.42 -24.21
N ASN A 22 11.30 56.42 -23.22
CA ASN A 22 10.40 55.30 -22.97
C ASN A 22 9.40 55.18 -24.14
N CYS A 23 9.38 54.01 -24.79
CA CYS A 23 8.37 53.66 -25.78
C CYS A 23 7.37 52.67 -25.16
N ARG A 24 6.07 52.96 -25.32
CA ARG A 24 5.00 52.07 -24.89
C ARG A 24 4.68 51.14 -26.06
N ALA A 25 5.30 49.96 -26.07
CA ALA A 25 4.93 48.93 -27.03
C ALA A 25 3.48 48.47 -26.79
N PRO A 26 2.70 48.17 -27.84
CA PRO A 26 1.40 47.54 -27.67
C PRO A 26 1.52 46.26 -26.84
N SER A 27 0.57 46.04 -25.93
CA SER A 27 0.48 44.80 -25.17
C SER A 27 0.38 43.61 -26.12
N CYS A 28 1.26 42.62 -25.97
CA CYS A 28 1.22 41.40 -26.77
C CYS A 28 -0.09 40.64 -26.49
N PRO A 29 -0.87 40.27 -27.51
CA PRO A 29 -2.11 39.53 -27.32
C PRO A 29 -1.82 38.13 -26.77
N ALA A 30 -2.71 37.63 -25.92
CA ALA A 30 -2.68 36.25 -25.45
C ALA A 30 -3.28 35.34 -26.53
N VAL A 31 -2.53 34.34 -26.97
CA VAL A 31 -2.94 33.42 -28.04
C VAL A 31 -2.72 31.96 -27.64
N TRP A 32 -3.64 31.11 -28.07
CA TRP A 32 -3.50 29.67 -27.92
C TRP A 32 -2.44 29.12 -28.86
N GLY A 33 -1.56 28.26 -28.32
CA GLY A 33 -0.72 27.39 -29.14
C GLY A 33 -1.53 26.25 -29.77
N ASN A 34 -0.84 25.44 -30.58
CA ASN A 34 -1.43 24.27 -31.21
C ASN A 34 -1.93 23.26 -30.16
N TRP A 35 -2.99 22.54 -30.53
CA TRP A 35 -3.42 21.37 -29.77
C TRP A 35 -2.33 20.29 -29.81
N ARG A 36 -2.03 19.71 -28.66
CA ARG A 36 -1.28 18.46 -28.58
C ARG A 36 -2.07 17.34 -29.26
N SER A 37 -1.36 16.28 -29.63
CA SER A 37 -1.98 15.03 -30.06
C SER A 37 -3.00 14.55 -29.03
N TRP A 38 -4.05 13.87 -29.49
CA TRP A 38 -5.00 13.21 -28.60
C TRP A 38 -4.28 12.21 -27.70
N GLY A 39 -4.62 12.21 -26.41
CA GLY A 39 -4.29 11.10 -25.54
C GLY A 39 -4.99 9.81 -25.95
N GLY A 40 -4.60 8.70 -25.34
CA GLY A 40 -5.32 7.43 -25.47
C GLY A 40 -6.76 7.52 -24.97
N CYS A 41 -7.61 6.59 -25.39
CA CYS A 41 -8.97 6.47 -24.88
C CYS A 41 -8.96 6.02 -23.40
N GLN A 42 -9.71 6.74 -22.58
CA GLN A 42 -9.92 6.47 -21.16
C GLN A 42 -11.12 5.53 -20.98
N LEU A 43 -11.29 5.02 -19.75
CA LEU A 43 -12.33 4.04 -19.39
C LEU A 43 -13.77 4.54 -19.63
N ASP A 44 -13.97 5.86 -19.57
CA ASP A 44 -15.25 6.52 -19.88
C ASP A 44 -15.47 6.71 -21.39
N CYS A 45 -14.66 6.05 -22.22
CA CYS A 45 -14.68 6.13 -23.69
C CYS A 45 -14.38 7.53 -24.23
N THR A 46 -13.75 8.37 -23.42
CA THR A 46 -13.31 9.69 -23.84
C THR A 46 -11.79 9.76 -23.98
N ARG A 47 -11.33 10.65 -24.85
CA ARG A 47 -9.93 11.04 -24.97
C ARG A 47 -9.83 12.54 -24.82
N THR A 48 -8.72 12.98 -24.25
CA THR A 48 -8.48 14.39 -23.95
C THR A 48 -7.24 14.86 -24.70
N ARG A 49 -7.25 16.10 -25.17
CA ARG A 49 -6.08 16.81 -25.67
C ARG A 49 -5.98 18.18 -25.02
N GLN A 50 -4.77 18.72 -24.97
CA GLN A 50 -4.49 20.00 -24.31
C GLN A 50 -3.74 20.96 -25.23
N ARG A 51 -3.88 22.25 -24.97
CA ARG A 51 -3.12 23.34 -25.61
C ARG A 51 -2.64 24.32 -24.56
N SER A 52 -1.64 25.14 -24.88
CA SER A 52 -1.05 26.08 -23.92
C SER A 52 -1.25 27.53 -24.37
N CYS A 53 -1.49 28.43 -23.43
CA CYS A 53 -1.65 29.86 -23.69
C CYS A 53 -0.28 30.56 -23.69
N THR A 54 -0.07 31.50 -24.60
CA THR A 54 1.19 32.27 -24.68
C THR A 54 0.94 33.77 -24.85
N VAL A 55 1.84 34.59 -24.31
CA VAL A 55 1.88 36.04 -24.51
C VAL A 55 3.29 36.40 -24.98
N GLY A 56 3.42 36.98 -26.18
CA GLY A 56 4.74 37.28 -26.76
C GLY A 56 5.63 36.05 -26.93
N GLY A 57 5.04 34.89 -27.23
CA GLY A 57 5.76 33.62 -27.41
C GLY A 57 6.17 32.91 -26.12
N ARG A 58 5.87 33.45 -24.94
CA ARG A 58 6.19 32.82 -23.64
C ARG A 58 4.95 32.15 -23.02
N PRO A 59 5.08 30.96 -22.40
CA PRO A 59 3.99 30.30 -21.70
C PRO A 59 3.37 31.18 -20.60
N THR A 60 2.05 31.16 -20.48
CA THR A 60 1.33 31.87 -19.42
C THR A 60 0.13 31.04 -18.93
N THR A 61 -0.59 31.55 -17.93
CA THR A 61 -1.78 30.90 -17.37
C THR A 61 -2.92 30.86 -18.39
N SER A 62 -3.67 29.74 -18.42
CA SER A 62 -4.75 29.51 -19.40
C SER A 62 -5.87 30.54 -19.33
N ASN A 63 -6.12 31.15 -18.16
CA ASN A 63 -7.13 32.20 -17.96
C ASN A 63 -6.91 33.49 -18.76
N ARG A 64 -5.72 33.71 -19.33
CA ARG A 64 -5.44 34.87 -20.18
C ARG A 64 -5.90 34.68 -21.62
N CYS A 65 -6.10 33.43 -22.05
CA CYS A 65 -6.63 33.11 -23.36
C CYS A 65 -8.13 32.78 -23.25
N SER A 66 -8.95 33.30 -24.15
CA SER A 66 -10.38 32.98 -24.18
C SER A 66 -10.64 31.55 -24.70
N GLY A 67 -11.41 30.77 -23.95
CA GLY A 67 -11.76 29.37 -24.26
C GLY A 67 -11.01 28.36 -23.39
N SER A 68 -11.19 27.06 -23.66
CA SER A 68 -10.63 25.98 -22.83
C SER A 68 -9.22 25.58 -23.28
N ASP A 69 -8.36 25.23 -22.33
CA ASP A 69 -7.04 24.62 -22.53
C ASP A 69 -7.09 23.09 -22.70
N SER A 70 -8.25 22.50 -22.44
CA SER A 70 -8.54 21.08 -22.52
C SER A 70 -9.76 20.83 -23.41
N GLU A 71 -9.68 19.80 -24.25
CA GLU A 71 -10.80 19.33 -25.06
C GLU A 71 -10.96 17.83 -24.87
N ARG A 72 -12.19 17.38 -24.62
CA ARG A 72 -12.58 15.99 -24.46
C ARG A 72 -13.47 15.57 -25.61
N ARG A 73 -13.25 14.37 -26.17
CA ARG A 73 -14.09 13.77 -27.20
C ARG A 73 -14.27 12.28 -27.00
N THR A 74 -15.40 11.75 -27.46
CA THR A 74 -15.64 10.31 -27.56
C THR A 74 -14.70 9.68 -28.58
N CYS A 75 -14.27 8.46 -28.30
CA CYS A 75 -13.44 7.69 -29.22
C CYS A 75 -14.27 7.10 -30.39
N PRO A 76 -13.74 7.07 -31.62
CA PRO A 76 -14.38 6.46 -32.78
C PRO A 76 -14.18 4.94 -32.76
N GLY A 77 -15.26 4.21 -33.05
CA GLY A 77 -15.38 2.76 -32.90
C GLY A 77 -16.28 2.39 -31.71
N ASP A 78 -16.76 1.15 -31.69
CA ASP A 78 -17.62 0.59 -30.62
C ASP A 78 -16.83 0.52 -29.30
N CYS A 79 -16.72 1.69 -28.69
CA CYS A 79 -16.61 1.85 -27.28
C CYS A 79 -17.88 1.22 -26.69
N LEU A 80 -17.73 0.07 -26.05
CA LEU A 80 -18.73 -0.48 -25.13
C LEU A 80 -18.79 0.42 -23.89
N SER A 81 -19.05 1.72 -24.09
CA SER A 81 -19.98 2.42 -23.24
C SER A 81 -21.25 1.59 -23.37
N GLN A 82 -21.55 0.87 -22.33
CA GLN A 82 -22.85 0.56 -21.75
C GLN A 82 -22.54 -0.61 -20.81
N GLU A 83 -23.02 -0.47 -19.58
CA GLU A 83 -23.30 -1.60 -18.71
C GLU A 83 -23.74 -2.79 -19.59
N PRO A 84 -23.03 -3.92 -19.57
CA PRO A 84 -23.31 -5.02 -20.50
C PRO A 84 -24.79 -5.37 -20.39
N PRO A 85 -25.51 -5.43 -21.52
CA PRO A 85 -26.93 -5.73 -21.49
C PRO A 85 -27.08 -7.08 -20.78
N ASN A 86 -27.85 -7.10 -19.69
CA ASN A 86 -28.13 -8.26 -18.83
C ASN A 86 -27.17 -8.51 -17.65
N GLY A 87 -26.37 -7.51 -17.21
CA GLY A 87 -25.60 -7.63 -15.95
C GLY A 87 -24.45 -8.65 -16.02
N GLN A 88 -23.98 -8.97 -17.22
CA GLN A 88 -22.82 -9.82 -17.39
C GLN A 88 -21.56 -9.09 -16.90
N PRO A 89 -20.55 -9.79 -16.39
CA PRO A 89 -19.27 -9.15 -16.05
C PRO A 89 -18.62 -8.53 -17.31
N TRP A 90 -17.75 -7.52 -17.16
CA TRP A 90 -16.97 -6.94 -18.28
C TRP A 90 -15.56 -7.52 -18.40
N VAL A 91 -15.16 -8.37 -17.46
CA VAL A 91 -13.88 -9.09 -17.44
C VAL A 91 -14.09 -10.59 -17.48
N SER A 92 -13.13 -11.30 -18.04
CA SER A 92 -13.08 -12.76 -17.96
C SER A 92 -11.66 -13.26 -17.76
N TRP A 93 -11.56 -14.42 -17.10
CA TRP A 93 -10.34 -15.17 -17.04
C TRP A 93 -10.02 -15.78 -18.41
N GLY A 94 -8.79 -15.64 -18.87
CA GLY A 94 -8.26 -16.48 -19.92
C GLY A 94 -8.04 -17.92 -19.45
N SER A 95 -7.69 -18.79 -20.38
CA SER A 95 -7.30 -20.17 -20.08
C SER A 95 -6.08 -20.19 -19.14
N TYR A 96 -6.03 -21.21 -18.29
CA TYR A 96 -4.81 -21.51 -17.56
C TYR A 96 -3.69 -21.90 -18.52
N SER A 97 -2.47 -21.49 -18.18
CA SER A 97 -1.27 -22.09 -18.74
C SER A 97 -1.22 -23.58 -18.43
N GLY A 98 -0.34 -24.30 -19.13
CA GLY A 98 0.15 -25.57 -18.63
C GLY A 98 0.73 -25.41 -17.21
N TYR A 99 0.77 -26.50 -16.45
CA TYR A 99 1.54 -26.52 -15.21
C TYR A 99 3.01 -26.29 -15.52
N GLY A 100 3.66 -25.46 -14.70
CA GLY A 100 5.10 -25.30 -14.73
C GLY A 100 5.83 -26.58 -14.32
N LEU A 101 7.16 -26.50 -14.29
CA LEU A 101 7.99 -27.61 -13.84
C LEU A 101 7.64 -28.04 -12.40
N CYS A 102 7.79 -29.34 -12.13
CA CYS A 102 7.68 -29.85 -10.78
C CYS A 102 8.88 -29.38 -9.94
N THR A 103 8.66 -28.41 -9.07
CA THR A 103 9.70 -27.81 -8.22
C THR A 103 9.52 -28.21 -6.78
N GLY A 104 10.58 -28.21 -5.99
CA GLY A 104 10.48 -28.44 -4.56
C GLY A 104 11.87 -28.58 -3.95
N THR A 105 11.95 -28.73 -2.64
CA THR A 105 13.23 -28.77 -1.95
C THR A 105 14.00 -30.03 -2.40
N GLY A 106 15.14 -29.87 -3.06
CA GLY A 106 16.04 -30.92 -3.58
C GLY A 106 15.62 -31.63 -4.87
N THR A 107 16.38 -32.66 -5.27
CA THR A 107 16.33 -33.26 -6.63
C THR A 107 15.41 -34.46 -6.79
N CYS A 108 14.84 -34.99 -5.71
CA CYS A 108 14.04 -36.22 -5.67
C CYS A 108 12.82 -36.07 -4.74
N GLY A 109 11.84 -36.97 -4.86
CA GLY A 109 10.65 -37.05 -4.00
C GLY A 109 9.46 -36.23 -4.49
N VAL A 110 8.62 -35.72 -3.59
CA VAL A 110 7.43 -34.93 -3.95
C VAL A 110 7.83 -33.48 -4.24
N GLY A 111 7.24 -32.89 -5.27
CA GLY A 111 7.32 -31.46 -5.58
C GLY A 111 5.93 -30.82 -5.70
N SER A 112 5.92 -29.55 -6.09
CA SER A 112 4.76 -28.73 -6.42
C SER A 112 4.94 -28.10 -7.79
N GLN A 113 3.87 -28.08 -8.56
CA GLN A 113 3.81 -27.38 -9.84
C GLN A 113 2.65 -26.39 -9.81
N THR A 114 2.89 -25.19 -10.31
CA THR A 114 1.93 -24.09 -10.33
C THR A 114 1.60 -23.72 -11.76
N ARG A 115 0.34 -23.41 -12.04
CA ARG A 115 -0.12 -22.82 -13.30
C ARG A 115 -0.76 -21.47 -13.04
N TYR A 116 -0.80 -20.63 -14.07
CA TYR A 116 -1.32 -19.27 -13.99
C TYR A 116 -2.30 -19.00 -15.11
N ARG A 117 -3.23 -18.08 -14.87
CA ARG A 117 -4.08 -17.48 -15.90
C ARG A 117 -4.06 -15.97 -15.77
N ARG A 118 -4.58 -15.28 -16.78
CA ARG A 118 -4.60 -13.82 -16.86
C ARG A 118 -6.02 -13.31 -17.01
N CYS A 119 -6.27 -12.09 -16.55
CA CYS A 119 -7.54 -11.40 -16.67
C CYS A 119 -7.56 -10.51 -17.93
N PHE A 120 -8.69 -10.48 -18.63
CA PHE A 120 -8.90 -9.73 -19.87
C PHE A 120 -10.28 -9.08 -19.90
N TYR A 121 -10.48 -8.08 -20.76
CA TYR A 121 -11.85 -7.65 -21.08
C TYR A 121 -12.56 -8.74 -21.90
N LEU A 122 -13.85 -8.92 -21.61
CA LEU A 122 -14.70 -9.85 -22.36
C LEU A 122 -14.73 -9.48 -23.85
N GLY A 123 -14.56 -10.51 -24.70
CA GLY A 123 -14.48 -10.36 -26.15
C GLY A 123 -13.16 -9.80 -26.68
N ARG A 124 -12.18 -9.49 -25.82
CA ARG A 124 -10.88 -8.93 -26.23
C ARG A 124 -9.71 -9.71 -25.61
N PRO A 125 -9.31 -10.87 -26.16
CA PRO A 125 -8.30 -11.75 -25.56
C PRO A 125 -6.90 -11.11 -25.46
N ASP A 126 -6.59 -10.07 -26.23
CA ASP A 126 -5.29 -9.38 -26.15
C ASP A 126 -5.26 -8.24 -25.11
N SER A 127 -6.38 -7.96 -24.45
CA SER A 127 -6.54 -6.82 -23.54
C SER A 127 -6.20 -7.16 -22.09
N ARG A 128 -4.93 -7.43 -21.83
CA ARG A 128 -4.50 -7.83 -20.48
C ARG A 128 -4.76 -6.72 -19.46
N ILE A 129 -5.38 -7.10 -18.34
CA ILE A 129 -5.65 -6.23 -17.19
C ILE A 129 -5.17 -6.86 -15.87
N GLY A 130 -5.25 -6.10 -14.78
CA GLY A 130 -4.91 -6.58 -13.45
C GLY A 130 -5.80 -7.75 -13.02
N ASN A 131 -5.22 -8.73 -12.32
CA ASN A 131 -5.97 -9.89 -11.83
C ASN A 131 -7.02 -9.50 -10.78
N ASP A 132 -6.83 -8.37 -10.07
CA ASP A 132 -7.74 -7.88 -9.03
C ASP A 132 -9.15 -7.63 -9.56
N TYR A 133 -9.28 -7.22 -10.82
CA TYR A 133 -10.59 -7.06 -11.46
C TYR A 133 -11.33 -8.39 -11.57
N CYS A 134 -10.66 -9.44 -12.06
CA CYS A 134 -11.28 -10.76 -12.14
C CYS A 134 -11.46 -11.40 -10.75
N THR A 135 -10.58 -11.15 -9.78
CA THR A 135 -10.76 -11.64 -8.41
C THR A 135 -11.95 -10.96 -7.72
N PHE A 136 -12.15 -9.65 -7.95
CA PHE A 136 -13.31 -8.92 -7.44
C PHE A 136 -14.61 -9.42 -8.10
N THR A 137 -14.61 -9.60 -9.43
CA THR A 137 -15.76 -10.09 -10.19
C THR A 137 -16.08 -11.56 -9.91
N TYR A 138 -15.06 -12.40 -9.70
CA TYR A 138 -15.16 -13.84 -9.47
C TYR A 138 -14.45 -14.24 -8.17
N PRO A 139 -15.00 -13.91 -6.98
CA PRO A 139 -14.33 -14.02 -5.69
C PRO A 139 -13.98 -15.46 -5.29
N GLN A 140 -14.65 -16.46 -5.88
CA GLN A 140 -14.37 -17.88 -5.64
C GLN A 140 -13.23 -18.44 -6.51
N THR A 141 -12.53 -17.58 -7.25
CA THR A 141 -11.58 -18.03 -8.26
C THR A 141 -10.23 -17.32 -8.11
N GLN A 142 -9.14 -17.98 -8.51
CA GLN A 142 -7.79 -17.49 -8.28
C GLN A 142 -7.00 -17.33 -9.58
N ALA A 143 -6.00 -16.45 -9.61
CA ALA A 143 -5.14 -16.26 -10.77
C ALA A 143 -4.10 -17.38 -10.94
N SER A 144 -3.86 -18.16 -9.88
CA SER A 144 -2.88 -19.24 -9.82
C SER A 144 -3.44 -20.45 -9.10
N GLU A 145 -2.99 -21.63 -9.50
CA GLU A 145 -3.35 -22.89 -8.86
C GLU A 145 -2.12 -23.79 -8.75
N SER A 146 -1.94 -24.45 -7.61
CA SER A 146 -0.81 -25.33 -7.32
C SER A 146 -1.28 -26.74 -7.02
N ARG A 147 -0.53 -27.75 -7.48
CA ARG A 147 -0.78 -29.16 -7.15
C ARG A 147 0.52 -29.90 -6.85
N SER A 148 0.43 -30.98 -6.08
CA SER A 148 1.55 -31.90 -5.87
C SER A 148 1.93 -32.64 -7.16
N CYS A 149 3.21 -32.98 -7.28
CA CYS A 149 3.76 -33.77 -8.37
C CYS A 149 4.87 -34.69 -7.86
N ASN A 150 5.06 -35.83 -8.52
CA ASN A 150 6.11 -36.79 -8.17
C ASN A 150 7.36 -36.50 -8.99
N ARG A 151 8.52 -36.48 -8.33
CA ARG A 151 9.85 -36.48 -8.94
C ARG A 151 10.49 -37.85 -8.69
N ASN A 152 11.69 -38.06 -9.21
CA ASN A 152 12.40 -39.33 -9.08
C ASN A 152 12.46 -39.79 -7.61
N PRO A 153 12.33 -41.10 -7.33
CA PRO A 153 12.43 -41.64 -5.97
C PRO A 153 13.74 -41.20 -5.31
N CYS A 154 13.70 -40.83 -4.03
CA CYS A 154 14.92 -40.53 -3.30
C CYS A 154 15.67 -41.83 -2.94
N PRO A 155 17.02 -41.81 -2.92
CA PRO A 155 17.81 -42.93 -2.42
C PRO A 155 17.37 -43.31 -1.00
N THR A 156 17.12 -44.59 -0.76
CA THR A 156 16.46 -45.11 0.46
C THR A 156 17.42 -45.39 1.62
N GLN A 157 18.74 -45.28 1.40
CA GLN A 157 19.75 -45.47 2.44
C GLN A 157 20.46 -44.15 2.74
N SER A 158 19.88 -43.32 3.61
CA SER A 158 20.64 -42.28 4.28
C SER A 158 21.44 -42.91 5.41
N THR A 159 22.76 -42.84 5.35
CA THR A 159 23.66 -43.14 6.48
C THR A 159 23.52 -42.13 7.64
N TYR A 160 22.72 -41.08 7.44
CA TYR A 160 22.48 -39.97 8.35
C TYR A 160 21.05 -40.02 8.89
N THR A 161 20.86 -39.54 10.10
CA THR A 161 19.57 -39.53 10.80
C THR A 161 19.18 -38.13 11.23
N TRP A 162 17.86 -37.86 11.27
CA TRP A 162 17.32 -36.66 11.88
C TRP A 162 17.48 -36.69 13.39
N THR A 163 17.81 -35.56 14.00
CA THR A 163 17.58 -35.37 15.43
C THR A 163 16.08 -35.33 15.73
N ILE A 164 15.74 -35.46 17.01
CA ILE A 164 14.40 -35.13 17.48
C ILE A 164 14.05 -33.67 17.16
N TRP A 165 12.76 -33.40 17.00
CA TRP A 165 12.26 -32.04 16.82
C TRP A 165 12.51 -31.20 18.07
N SER A 166 12.94 -29.95 17.88
CA SER A 166 12.96 -28.95 18.94
C SER A 166 11.53 -28.71 19.45
N SER A 167 11.42 -28.15 20.65
CA SER A 167 10.18 -27.51 21.07
C SER A 167 9.76 -26.46 20.02
N PHE A 168 8.45 -26.22 19.91
CA PHE A 168 7.95 -25.13 19.10
C PHE A 168 8.40 -23.80 19.71
N SER A 169 8.74 -22.84 18.84
CA SER A 169 8.98 -21.45 19.23
C SER A 169 7.75 -20.85 19.90
N GLN A 170 7.93 -19.70 20.55
CA GLN A 170 6.79 -18.89 20.99
C GLN A 170 5.87 -18.55 19.80
N CYS A 171 4.58 -18.41 20.10
CA CYS A 171 3.57 -18.08 19.10
C CYS A 171 3.80 -16.65 18.59
N ASN A 172 4.13 -16.50 17.31
CA ASN A 172 4.30 -15.21 16.68
C ASN A 172 2.93 -14.73 16.15
N SER A 173 2.26 -13.85 16.90
CA SER A 173 1.01 -13.21 16.49
C SER A 173 1.19 -11.69 16.32
N PRO A 174 0.55 -11.07 15.31
CA PRO A 174 0.53 -9.62 15.17
C PRO A 174 -0.05 -8.93 16.41
N PRO A 175 0.37 -7.69 16.74
CA PRO A 175 -0.22 -6.93 17.84
C PRO A 175 -1.75 -6.83 17.68
N GLY A 176 -2.49 -7.19 18.73
CA GLY A 176 -3.95 -7.20 18.73
C GLY A 176 -4.61 -8.45 18.11
N SER A 177 -3.84 -9.46 17.69
CA SER A 177 -4.37 -10.74 17.21
C SER A 177 -3.94 -11.91 18.10
N CYS A 178 -4.88 -12.83 18.31
CA CYS A 178 -4.65 -14.10 19.02
C CYS A 178 -4.11 -15.20 18.10
N GLN A 179 -4.25 -15.06 16.78
CA GLN A 179 -3.83 -16.08 15.82
C GLN A 179 -2.40 -15.81 15.38
N GLY A 180 -1.55 -16.82 15.52
CA GLY A 180 -0.15 -16.75 15.14
C GLY A 180 0.38 -18.05 14.57
N MET A 181 1.69 -18.05 14.32
CA MET A 181 2.44 -19.22 13.84
C MET A 181 3.60 -19.52 14.78
N GLN A 182 3.85 -20.81 15.01
CA GLN A 182 5.00 -21.29 15.78
C GLN A 182 5.78 -22.30 14.94
N THR A 183 7.11 -22.29 15.09
CA THR A 183 8.03 -23.07 14.26
C THR A 183 8.86 -24.02 15.12
N SER A 184 9.05 -25.24 14.65
CA SER A 184 9.90 -26.26 15.27
C SER A 184 10.93 -26.72 14.24
N SER A 185 12.16 -26.97 14.67
CA SER A 185 13.29 -27.29 13.79
C SER A 185 14.02 -28.54 14.27
N ARG A 186 14.75 -29.19 13.37
CA ARG A 186 15.63 -30.33 13.66
C ARG A 186 16.82 -30.33 12.72
N THR A 187 17.89 -31.01 13.08
CA THR A 187 19.11 -31.09 12.27
C THR A 187 19.36 -32.51 11.78
N CYS A 188 20.10 -32.63 10.68
CA CYS A 188 20.54 -33.90 10.14
C CYS A 188 21.94 -34.19 10.68
N ILE A 189 22.17 -35.39 11.25
CA ILE A 189 23.44 -35.75 11.88
C ILE A 189 23.96 -37.10 11.38
N ASN A 190 25.29 -37.27 11.45
CA ASN A 190 25.90 -38.58 11.40
C ASN A 190 25.70 -39.27 12.76
N PRO A 191 25.04 -40.44 12.85
CA PRO A 191 24.77 -41.10 14.13
C PRO A 191 26.03 -41.51 14.88
N VAL A 192 27.15 -41.74 14.18
CA VAL A 192 28.43 -42.16 14.78
C VAL A 192 29.19 -40.98 15.35
N THR A 193 29.31 -39.88 14.60
CA THR A 193 30.12 -38.72 15.03
C THR A 193 29.31 -37.63 15.73
N GLN A 194 27.97 -37.73 15.73
CA GLN A 194 27.04 -36.69 16.18
C GLN A 194 27.22 -35.33 15.47
N GLN A 195 27.96 -35.30 14.36
CA GLN A 195 28.22 -34.09 13.60
C GLN A 195 27.03 -33.72 12.73
N GLN A 196 26.64 -32.44 12.76
CA GLN A 196 25.62 -31.91 11.86
C GLN A 196 26.11 -31.92 10.41
N VAL A 197 25.27 -32.42 9.52
CA VAL A 197 25.45 -32.42 8.07
C VAL A 197 24.27 -31.70 7.40
N GLY A 198 24.38 -31.42 6.11
CA GLY A 198 23.31 -30.77 5.36
C GLY A 198 22.01 -31.60 5.38
N SER A 199 20.86 -30.93 5.51
CA SER A 199 19.53 -31.56 5.52
C SER A 199 19.21 -32.42 4.29
N VAL A 200 19.95 -32.21 3.19
CA VAL A 200 19.90 -33.04 1.98
C VAL A 200 20.25 -34.50 2.24
N HIS A 201 21.09 -34.79 3.24
CA HIS A 201 21.59 -36.13 3.51
C HIS A 201 20.64 -37.00 4.33
N CYS A 202 19.65 -36.42 5.03
CA CYS A 202 18.62 -37.15 5.80
C CYS A 202 17.28 -37.24 5.05
N ARG A 203 17.30 -37.20 3.72
CA ARG A 203 16.07 -37.33 2.92
C ARG A 203 15.58 -38.79 2.94
N PRO A 204 14.25 -39.03 3.02
CA PRO A 204 13.15 -38.06 2.97
C PRO A 204 12.94 -37.30 4.30
N GLY A 205 12.55 -36.02 4.21
CA GLY A 205 12.21 -35.19 5.37
C GLY A 205 12.55 -33.71 5.19
N VAL A 206 11.98 -32.88 6.07
CA VAL A 206 12.27 -31.43 6.19
C VAL A 206 12.96 -31.14 7.52
N ASP A 207 13.75 -30.07 7.58
CA ASP A 207 14.45 -29.57 8.77
C ASP A 207 13.62 -28.57 9.58
N THR A 208 12.53 -28.06 9.01
CA THR A 208 11.66 -27.05 9.64
C THR A 208 10.19 -27.41 9.43
N ARG A 209 9.37 -27.25 10.48
CA ARG A 209 7.90 -27.35 10.41
C ARG A 209 7.23 -26.21 11.15
N THR A 210 6.09 -25.77 10.64
CA THR A 210 5.30 -24.67 11.21
C THR A 210 3.89 -25.15 11.48
N GLN A 211 3.29 -24.66 12.55
CA GLN A 211 1.88 -24.90 12.86
C GLN A 211 1.22 -23.62 13.36
N SER A 212 -0.11 -23.55 13.19
CA SER A 212 -0.92 -22.50 13.77
C SER A 212 -0.89 -22.59 15.29
N CYS A 213 -0.91 -21.44 15.95
CA CYS A 213 -1.00 -21.33 17.39
C CYS A 213 -1.97 -20.23 17.77
N ASN A 214 -2.54 -20.38 18.96
CA ASN A 214 -3.33 -19.34 19.60
C ASN A 214 -2.50 -18.79 20.77
N SER A 215 -2.07 -17.53 20.67
CA SER A 215 -1.34 -16.84 21.75
C SER A 215 -2.26 -16.45 22.91
N CYS A 216 -3.58 -16.45 22.68
CA CYS A 216 -4.60 -16.32 23.71
C CYS A 216 -4.91 -17.72 24.28
N SER A 217 -3.99 -18.23 25.10
CA SER A 217 -4.22 -19.47 25.83
C SER A 217 -5.44 -19.33 26.76
N THR A 218 -6.34 -20.30 26.68
CA THR A 218 -7.50 -20.54 27.53
C THR A 218 -7.07 -20.91 28.96
N GLY A 219 -6.60 -19.92 29.71
CA GLY A 219 -6.13 -20.10 31.10
C GLY A 219 -6.05 -18.83 31.94
N SER A 220 -6.06 -17.64 31.33
CA SER A 220 -6.31 -16.40 32.06
C SER A 220 -7.75 -15.98 31.84
N GLN A 221 -8.49 -15.86 32.95
CA GLN A 221 -9.77 -15.17 33.06
C GLN A 221 -9.78 -13.91 32.15
N PRO A 222 -10.94 -13.51 31.58
CA PRO A 222 -11.03 -12.21 30.90
C PRO A 222 -10.39 -11.15 31.80
N PRO A 223 -9.59 -10.21 31.26
CA PRO A 223 -8.85 -9.26 32.09
C PRO A 223 -9.85 -8.54 33.01
N THR A 224 -9.83 -8.95 34.27
CA THR A 224 -10.70 -8.39 35.31
C THR A 224 -10.21 -6.98 35.54
N TYR A 225 -11.11 -5.99 35.48
CA TYR A 225 -10.76 -4.63 35.87
C TYR A 225 -10.05 -4.64 37.24
N GLY A 226 -8.98 -3.84 37.36
CA GLY A 226 -8.33 -3.63 38.64
C GLY A 226 -9.29 -3.01 39.68
N GLN A 227 -8.84 -2.91 40.93
CA GLN A 227 -9.64 -2.22 41.95
C GLN A 227 -9.88 -0.76 41.55
N TRP A 228 -11.05 -0.25 41.93
CA TRP A 228 -11.34 1.17 41.82
C TRP A 228 -10.30 1.99 42.56
N SER A 229 -9.87 3.09 41.96
CA SER A 229 -9.14 4.12 42.68
C SER A 229 -9.99 4.63 43.85
N ASN A 230 -9.31 5.19 44.86
CA ASN A 230 -10.02 6.00 45.85
C ASN A 230 -10.81 7.12 45.15
N TRP A 231 -11.93 7.50 45.75
CA TRP A 231 -12.69 8.65 45.29
C TRP A 231 -11.81 9.90 45.27
N GLY A 232 -11.85 10.65 44.17
CA GLY A 232 -11.29 11.99 44.13
C GLY A 232 -12.00 12.93 45.11
N ASN A 233 -11.38 14.08 45.37
CA ASN A 233 -12.01 15.13 46.16
C ASN A 233 -13.26 15.66 45.44
N CYS A 234 -14.22 16.16 46.21
CA CYS A 234 -15.43 16.76 45.67
C CYS A 234 -15.10 18.05 44.91
N GLY A 235 -15.47 18.08 43.63
CA GLY A 235 -15.29 19.25 42.78
C GLY A 235 -16.32 20.35 43.08
N VAL A 236 -16.12 21.51 42.45
CA VAL A 236 -17.00 22.68 42.52
C VAL A 236 -18.45 22.39 42.09
N SER A 237 -18.66 21.39 41.23
CA SER A 237 -19.97 20.92 40.77
C SER A 237 -20.63 19.89 41.72
N CYS A 238 -20.15 19.77 42.96
CA CYS A 238 -20.61 18.77 43.94
C CYS A 238 -20.57 17.32 43.43
N THR A 239 -19.66 17.00 42.50
CA THR A 239 -19.45 15.65 41.98
C THR A 239 -18.02 15.21 42.23
N ARG A 240 -17.85 13.93 42.55
CA ARG A 240 -16.55 13.26 42.65
C ARG A 240 -16.53 12.05 41.73
N THR A 241 -15.36 11.74 41.20
CA THR A 241 -15.16 10.65 40.23
C THR A 241 -14.10 9.69 40.75
N ARG A 242 -14.22 8.41 40.39
CA ARG A 242 -13.16 7.41 40.53
C ARG A 242 -13.03 6.60 39.25
N ALA A 243 -11.88 5.99 39.03
CA ALA A 243 -11.59 5.24 37.82
C ALA A 243 -10.97 3.87 38.14
N ARG A 244 -11.12 2.92 37.21
CA ARG A 244 -10.40 1.65 37.20
C ARG A 244 -9.94 1.34 35.79
N CYS A 245 -8.84 0.62 35.64
CA CYS A 245 -8.31 0.22 34.34
C CYS A 245 -8.13 -1.30 34.23
N ARG A 246 -8.09 -1.80 32.99
CA ARG A 246 -7.93 -3.24 32.70
C ARG A 246 -6.57 -3.82 33.11
N THR A 247 -5.53 -2.99 33.18
CA THR A 247 -4.16 -3.40 33.52
C THR A 247 -3.77 -2.90 34.92
N GLY A 248 -4.36 -3.50 35.96
CA GLY A 248 -3.92 -3.32 37.35
C GLY A 248 -4.10 -1.89 37.93
N SER A 249 -3.43 -1.62 39.04
CA SER A 249 -3.64 -0.44 39.90
C SER A 249 -2.94 0.86 39.45
N ASN A 250 -2.28 0.86 38.29
CA ASN A 250 -1.57 2.03 37.76
C ASN A 250 -2.03 2.35 36.34
N CYS A 251 -3.04 3.23 36.21
CA CYS A 251 -3.60 3.67 34.93
C CYS A 251 -2.68 4.69 34.22
N ARG A 252 -1.43 4.31 33.95
CA ARG A 252 -0.45 5.14 33.26
C ARG A 252 0.08 4.46 32.00
N LEU A 253 -0.79 3.87 31.16
CA LEU A 253 -0.42 3.47 29.80
C LEU A 253 -1.61 3.62 28.84
N ALA A 254 -1.65 4.78 28.18
CA ALA A 254 -2.08 5.04 26.80
C ALA A 254 -3.14 4.11 26.15
N SER A 255 -4.43 4.35 26.42
CA SER A 255 -5.49 4.56 25.42
C SER A 255 -6.83 4.83 26.13
N ASP A 256 -7.66 5.75 25.62
CA ASP A 256 -8.97 6.12 26.19
C ASP A 256 -10.00 4.96 26.22
N TRP A 257 -9.63 3.77 25.71
CA TRP A 257 -10.50 2.60 25.57
C TRP A 257 -10.36 1.57 26.71
N ASP A 258 -9.43 1.78 27.65
CA ASP A 258 -9.12 0.83 28.75
C ASP A 258 -9.43 1.35 30.17
N VAL A 259 -10.08 2.52 30.26
CA VAL A 259 -10.46 3.17 31.53
C VAL A 259 -11.99 3.23 31.66
N ASP A 260 -12.50 2.73 32.79
CA ASP A 260 -13.91 2.87 33.18
C ASP A 260 -13.98 3.86 34.35
N SER A 261 -14.93 4.80 34.30
CA SER A 261 -15.05 5.89 35.28
C SER A 261 -16.49 6.05 35.74
N GLU A 262 -16.68 6.24 37.05
CA GLU A 262 -17.98 6.53 37.62
C GLU A 262 -17.94 7.78 38.50
N SER A 263 -19.05 8.51 38.51
CA SER A 263 -19.23 9.75 39.27
C SER A 263 -20.37 9.60 40.27
N CYS A 264 -20.20 10.17 41.47
CA CYS A 264 -21.28 10.30 42.44
C CYS A 264 -21.35 11.72 43.00
N ASN A 265 -22.55 12.10 43.44
CA ASN A 265 -22.77 13.39 44.08
C ASN A 265 -22.19 13.40 45.49
N CYS A 266 -21.54 14.49 45.85
CA CYS A 266 -21.05 14.75 47.19
C CYS A 266 -22.15 15.36 48.06
N ASN A 267 -22.02 15.19 49.38
CA ASN A 267 -22.85 15.94 50.32
C ASN A 267 -22.49 17.43 50.25
N LEU A 268 -23.49 18.30 50.42
CA LEU A 268 -23.36 19.77 50.34
C LEU A 268 -22.25 20.33 51.25
N GLN A 269 -21.98 19.69 52.39
CA GLN A 269 -20.91 20.08 53.32
C GLN A 269 -19.48 19.76 52.83
N GLN A 270 -19.34 18.91 51.81
CA GLN A 270 -18.05 18.45 51.27
C GLN A 270 -17.71 19.10 49.92
N CYS A 271 -18.64 19.86 49.33
CA CYS A 271 -18.40 20.56 48.08
C CYS A 271 -17.45 21.73 48.30
N ILE A 272 -16.30 21.72 47.63
CA ILE A 272 -15.32 22.80 47.73
C ILE A 272 -15.78 23.91 46.79
N GLY A 273 -16.77 24.68 47.24
CA GLY A 273 -17.24 25.88 46.59
C GLY A 273 -17.61 26.91 47.65
N ARG A 274 -16.86 28.01 47.73
CA ARG A 274 -17.33 29.22 48.41
C ARG A 274 -18.52 29.75 47.61
N CYS A 275 -19.69 29.88 48.24
CA CYS A 275 -20.59 30.97 47.91
C CYS A 275 -20.00 32.27 48.47
#